data_AF-A0A3D2TQT0-F1
#
_entry.id   AF-A0A3D2TQT0-F1
#
_cell.length_a   1.000
_cell.length_b   1.000
_cell.length_c   1.000
_cell.angle_alpha   90.00
_cell.angle_beta   90.00
_cell.angle_gamma   90.00
#
_symmetry.space_group_name_H-M   'P 1'
#
loop_
_entity.id
_entity.type
_entity.pdbx_description
1 polymer ?
#
loop_
_entity_poly.entity_id
_entity_poly.type
_entity_poly.pdbx_seq_one_letter_code
_entity_poly.pdbx_strand_id
1 'polypeptide(L)'
;MASTVPEAKEALNRFKMEAASEVGVNLKQGYNGDLTAKQAGSVGGQMVNVMCPVRTVQFQRTNWAKNNQLQPITYEFCIAV
;
A
#
# COMPACT_ATOMS: atom_id res chain seq x y z
N MET A 1 -18.38 19.25 7.66
CA MET A 1 -17.11 18.92 6.98
C MET A 1 -17.42 17.85 5.95
N ALA A 2 -17.30 18.21 4.69
CA ALA A 2 -18.07 17.61 3.61
C ALA A 2 -17.40 16.32 3.08
N SER A 3 -18.16 15.23 3.07
CA SER A 3 -17.81 13.96 2.42
C SER A 3 -18.17 14.05 0.93
N THR A 4 -17.51 14.97 0.23
CA THR A 4 -18.09 15.70 -0.92
C THR A 4 -18.26 14.94 -2.23
N VAL A 5 -18.04 13.63 -2.29
CA VAL A 5 -18.31 12.83 -3.50
C VAL A 5 -18.90 11.48 -3.09
N PRO A 6 -20.22 11.27 -3.23
CA PRO A 6 -20.88 10.00 -2.94
C PRO A 6 -20.22 8.79 -3.62
N GLU A 7 -19.75 8.99 -4.86
CA GLU A 7 -19.08 7.99 -5.68
C GLU A 7 -17.73 7.57 -5.09
N ALA A 8 -16.96 8.53 -4.55
CA ALA A 8 -15.68 8.24 -3.91
C ALA A 8 -15.87 7.44 -2.62
N LYS A 9 -16.96 7.69 -1.88
CA LYS A 9 -17.29 6.94 -0.66
C LYS A 9 -17.61 5.47 -0.97
N GLU A 10 -18.31 5.21 -2.08
CA GLU A 10 -18.60 3.85 -2.50
C GLU A 10 -17.33 3.12 -2.98
N ALA A 11 -16.51 3.78 -3.80
CA ALA A 11 -15.22 3.24 -4.25
C ALA A 11 -14.30 2.90 -3.08
N LEU A 12 -14.19 3.80 -2.09
CA LEU A 12 -13.42 3.55 -0.86
C LEU A 12 -13.97 2.38 -0.05
N ASN A 13 -15.29 2.19 -0.01
CA ASN A 13 -15.89 1.08 0.72
C ASN A 13 -15.58 -0.26 0.02
N ARG A 14 -15.65 -0.31 -1.32
CA ARG A 14 -15.26 -1.50 -2.10
C ARG A 14 -13.78 -1.84 -1.87
N PHE A 15 -12.91 -0.83 -1.99
CA PHE A 15 -11.47 -0.98 -1.76
C PHE A 15 -11.14 -1.51 -0.36
N LYS A 16 -11.80 -1.01 0.68
CA LYS A 16 -11.64 -1.51 2.05
C LYS A 16 -12.07 -2.99 2.19
N MET A 17 -13.15 -3.39 1.53
CA MET A 17 -13.64 -4.77 1.58
C MET A 17 -12.71 -5.74 0.83
N GLU A 18 -12.14 -5.29 -0.29
CA GLU A 18 -11.10 -6.02 -1.03
C GLU A 18 -9.83 -6.19 -0.17
N ALA A 19 -9.31 -5.10 0.40
CA ALA A 19 -8.15 -5.14 1.29
C ALA A 19 -8.37 -6.05 2.50
N ALA A 20 -9.58 -6.09 3.07
CA ALA A 20 -9.92 -6.99 4.16
C ALA A 20 -9.93 -8.47 3.73
N SER A 21 -10.44 -8.74 2.52
CA SER A 21 -10.47 -10.09 1.96
C SER A 21 -9.06 -10.62 1.68
N GLU A 22 -8.16 -9.78 1.18
CA GLU A 22 -6.75 -10.13 0.93
C GLU A 22 -6.00 -10.51 2.21
N VAL A 23 -6.24 -9.79 3.31
CA VAL A 23 -5.61 -10.09 4.61
C VAL A 23 -6.34 -11.20 5.38
N GLY A 24 -7.41 -11.77 4.82
CA GLY A 24 -8.20 -12.84 5.45
C GLY A 24 -8.99 -12.41 6.68
N VAL A 25 -9.29 -11.12 6.81
CA VAL A 25 -10.08 -10.57 7.92
C VAL A 25 -11.54 -10.44 7.47
N ASN A 26 -12.44 -11.08 8.21
CA ASN A 26 -13.88 -10.96 7.96
C ASN A 26 -14.39 -9.59 8.45
N LEU A 27 -14.37 -8.61 7.55
CA LEU A 27 -14.93 -7.29 7.81
C LEU A 27 -16.41 -7.28 7.45
N LYS A 28 -17.28 -6.97 8.43
CA LYS A 28 -18.73 -6.85 8.20
C LYS A 28 -19.08 -5.41 7.85
N GLN A 29 -20.09 -5.23 7.00
CA GLN A 29 -20.71 -3.92 6.74
C GLN A 29 -21.61 -3.55 7.94
N GLY A 30 -20.98 -3.14 9.04
CA GLY A 30 -21.67 -2.92 10.31
C GLY A 30 -20.70 -2.83 11.48
N TYR A 31 -21.17 -3.23 12.66
CA TYR A 31 -20.34 -3.26 13.86
C TYR A 31 -19.27 -4.36 13.76
N ASN A 32 -18.01 -3.97 13.99
CA ASN A 32 -16.84 -4.84 13.95
C ASN A 32 -16.08 -4.84 15.30
N GLY A 33 -16.78 -4.62 16.43
CA GLY A 33 -16.15 -4.56 17.75
C GLY A 33 -15.61 -5.90 18.25
N ASP A 34 -15.94 -6.99 17.56
CA ASP A 34 -15.37 -8.34 17.72
C ASP A 34 -13.97 -8.48 17.09
N LEU A 35 -13.55 -7.56 16.21
CA LEU A 35 -12.22 -7.59 15.61
C LEU A 35 -11.15 -7.08 16.57
N THR A 36 -10.02 -7.77 16.59
CA THR A 36 -8.86 -7.29 17.34
C THR A 36 -8.26 -6.03 16.67
N ALA A 37 -7.66 -5.15 17.46
CA ALA A 37 -6.96 -3.96 16.95
C ALA A 37 -5.89 -4.32 15.90
N LYS A 38 -5.24 -5.48 16.04
CA LYS A 38 -4.28 -6.00 15.06
C LYS A 38 -4.95 -6.29 13.71
N GLN A 39 -6.10 -6.96 13.70
CA GLN A 39 -6.82 -7.27 12.46
C GLN A 39 -7.32 -6.01 11.75
N ALA A 40 -7.92 -5.07 12.50
CA ALA A 40 -8.34 -3.79 11.94
C ALA A 40 -7.14 -2.98 11.38
N GLY A 41 -6.01 -2.99 12.10
CA GLY A 41 -4.76 -2.38 11.66
C GLY A 41 -4.19 -3.03 10.39
N SER A 42 -4.26 -4.36 10.26
CA SER A 42 -3.80 -5.07 9.06
C SER A 42 -4.59 -4.67 7.80
N VAL A 43 -5.92 -4.49 7.91
CA VAL A 43 -6.74 -4.01 6.79
C VAL A 43 -6.30 -2.60 6.36
N GLY A 44 -6.13 -1.67 7.32
CA GLY A 44 -5.67 -0.31 7.02
C GLY A 44 -4.26 -0.25 6.44
N GLY A 45 -3.35 -1.10 6.93
CA GLY A 45 -2.01 -1.24 6.38
C GLY A 45 -2.01 -1.73 4.93
N GLN A 46 -2.86 -2.71 4.62
CA GLN A 46 -3.00 -3.23 3.26
C GLN A 46 -3.55 -2.17 2.29
N MET A 47 -4.51 -1.36 2.73
CA MET A 47 -5.01 -0.22 1.95
C MET A 47 -3.89 0.75 1.55
N VAL A 48 -2.98 1.08 2.49
CA VAL A 48 -1.83 1.96 2.20
C VAL A 48 -0.81 1.28 1.29
N ASN A 49 -0.57 -0.02 1.49
CA ASN A 49 0.37 -0.78 0.68
C ASN A 49 -0.05 -0.86 -0.80
N VAL A 50 -1.36 -0.99 -1.06
CA VAL A 50 -1.90 -0.94 -2.43
C VAL A 50 -1.84 0.47 -3.02
N MET A 51 -2.08 1.50 -2.20
CA MET A 51 -2.07 2.90 -2.65
C MET A 51 -0.66 3.45 -2.93
N CYS A 52 0.33 3.11 -2.11
CA CYS A 52 1.73 3.49 -2.29
C CYS A 52 2.62 2.26 -2.10
N PRO A 53 2.81 1.44 -3.15
CA PRO A 53 3.72 0.31 -3.10
C PRO A 53 5.16 0.81 -3.18
N VAL A 54 6.03 0.25 -2.35
CA VAL A 54 7.48 0.41 -2.51
C VAL A 54 7.90 -0.33 -3.78
N ARG A 55 8.56 0.38 -4.68
CA ARG A 55 9.13 -0.18 -5.91
C ARG A 55 10.65 -0.16 -5.83
N THR A 56 11.24 -1.26 -6.27
CA THR A 56 12.69 -1.45 -6.34
C THR A 56 13.11 -1.42 -7.80
N VAL A 57 14.02 -0.52 -8.17
CA VAL A 57 14.59 -0.48 -9.52
C VAL A 57 16.11 -0.60 -9.45
N GLN A 58 16.65 -1.47 -10.30
CA GLN A 58 18.08 -1.72 -10.41
C GLN A 58 18.60 -1.07 -11.68
N PHE A 59 19.66 -0.25 -11.54
CA PHE A 59 20.35 0.35 -12.66
C PHE A 59 21.85 0.02 -12.59
N GLN A 60 22.47 -0.23 -13.72
CA GLN A 60 23.93 -0.32 -13.79
C GLN A 60 24.52 1.08 -13.90
N ARG A 61 25.35 1.48 -12.93
CA ARG A 61 26.13 2.72 -12.98
C ARG A 61 27.62 2.44 -12.90
N THR A 62 28.39 3.18 -13.67
CA THR A 62 29.85 3.17 -13.57
C THR A 62 30.30 3.83 -12.26
N ASN A 63 31.07 3.11 -11.44
CA ASN A 63 31.66 3.66 -10.24
C ASN A 63 33.05 4.24 -10.55
N TRP A 64 33.17 5.56 -10.49
CA TRP A 64 34.42 6.28 -10.73
C TRP A 64 35.51 5.93 -9.71
N ALA A 65 35.16 5.59 -8.47
CA ALA A 65 36.10 5.18 -7.42
C ALA A 65 36.62 3.74 -7.59
N LYS A 66 36.02 2.94 -8.49
CA LYS A 66 36.47 1.58 -8.84
C LYS A 66 36.82 1.47 -10.32
N ASN A 67 37.66 2.37 -10.83
CA ASN A 67 38.14 2.35 -12.22
C ASN A 67 36.99 2.23 -13.25
N ASN A 68 35.88 2.93 -13.04
CA ASN A 68 34.69 2.89 -13.89
C ASN A 68 34.02 1.50 -14.03
N GLN A 69 34.22 0.57 -13.09
CA GLN A 69 33.49 -0.69 -13.09
C GLN A 69 31.98 -0.46 -13.00
N LEU A 70 31.20 -1.22 -13.79
CA LEU A 70 29.75 -1.22 -13.71
C LEU A 70 29.33 -1.87 -12.39
N GLN A 71 28.57 -1.12 -11.58
CA GLN A 71 27.98 -1.60 -10.35
C GLN A 71 26.46 -1.46 -10.42
N PRO A 72 25.70 -2.49 -9.99
CA PRO A 72 24.26 -2.35 -9.83
C PRO A 72 23.98 -1.46 -8.62
N ILE A 73 23.23 -0.38 -8.84
CA ILE A 73 22.67 0.47 -7.80
C ILE A 73 21.18 0.19 -7.73
N THR A 74 20.71 -0.11 -6.53
CA THR A 74 19.30 -0.37 -6.23
C THR A 74 18.68 0.88 -5.63
N TYR A 75 17.63 1.39 -6.24
CA TYR A 75 16.80 2.47 -5.69
C TYR A 75 15.48 1.89 -5.21
N GLU A 76 15.08 2.29 -4.00
CA GLU A 76 13.75 2.02 -3.44
C GLU A 76 12.99 3.34 -3.36
N PHE A 77 11.80 3.39 -3.96
CA PHE A 77 10.96 4.59 -3.96
C PHE A 77 9.48 4.22 -3.92
N CYS A 78 8.66 5.12 -3.36
CA CYS A 78 7.21 4.99 -3.32
C CYS A 78 6.58 6.05 -4.23
N ILE A 79 5.64 5.65 -5.08
CA ILE A 79 4.83 6.59 -5.87
C ILE A 79 3.41 6.49 -5.33
N ALA A 80 2.89 7.60 -4.78
CA ALA A 80 1.49 7.73 -4.43
C ALA A 80 0.71 8.23 -5.66
N VAL A 81 -0.43 7.59 -5.94
CA VAL A 81 -1.39 8.00 -6.99
C VAL A 81 -2.49 8.86 -6.38
#